data_AF-A0A1Y1JIE1-F1
#
_entry.id   AF-A0A1Y1JIE1-F1
#
_cell.length_a   1.000
_cell.length_b   1.000
_cell.length_c   1.000
_cell.angle_alpha   90.00
_cell.angle_beta   90.00
_cell.angle_gamma   90.00
#
_symmetry.space_group_name_H-M   'P 1'
#
loop_
_entity.id
_entity.type
_entity.pdbx_description
1 polymer ?
#
loop_
_entity_poly.entity_id
_entity_poly.type
_entity_poly.pdbx_seq_one_letter_code
_entity_poly.pdbx_strand_id
1 'polypeptide(L)'
;MKRRRIERCICQILNKLKVYVNIWLKVKNVIKYFFGPLILREKLHFKTYRKRRICPSMTLVLDLDETLIYCTKKKKFSHQKEVDVLINGKYFSLYVCKRPYIDLFFSILYPFFEIIIFTTSIKSYADTVLNIIDVDHYIDKKFYREDCFEVNQKLYIKNLQSIKKEISKIVLIDDSNVSGLKYPENFFPIKKWQGDLNDTELLDIIPFFLNLKKVRDVRSLCSFRLKSQKDISKLLTSAPSKQIKYFTDENSKFFYTPSLAFQAINYLKIFMNKFRYASSKKQWNELGKKINSKLKSYPFSLSKLKGSSDDEHRKKHRKILNRKVQQ
;
A
#
# COMPACT_ATOMS: atom_id res chain seq x y z
N MET A 1 -33.15 42.29 47.03
CA MET A 1 -31.99 41.44 47.42
C MET A 1 -32.08 39.95 47.03
N LYS A 2 -33.25 39.30 47.07
CA LYS A 2 -33.37 37.83 46.82
C LYS A 2 -33.01 37.39 45.38
N ARG A 3 -33.39 38.15 44.35
CA ARG A 3 -33.18 37.78 42.92
C ARG A 3 -31.70 37.65 42.52
N ARG A 4 -30.86 38.62 42.93
CA ARG A 4 -29.39 38.60 42.67
C ARG A 4 -28.66 37.46 43.40
N ARG A 5 -29.17 36.98 44.54
CA ARG A 5 -28.60 35.82 45.25
C ARG A 5 -28.94 34.51 44.52
N ILE A 6 -30.15 34.40 43.99
CA ILE A 6 -30.60 33.24 43.19
C ILE A 6 -29.79 33.14 41.89
N GLU A 7 -29.60 34.25 41.17
CA GLU A 7 -28.79 34.28 39.94
C GLU A 7 -27.34 33.85 40.19
N ARG A 8 -26.72 34.30 41.29
CA ARG A 8 -25.36 33.86 41.67
C ARG A 8 -25.32 32.37 42.00
N CYS A 9 -26.34 31.85 42.67
CA CYS A 9 -26.43 30.43 43.01
C CYS A 9 -26.59 29.56 41.74
N ILE A 10 -27.44 29.99 40.80
CA ILE A 10 -27.62 29.33 39.50
C ILE A 10 -26.30 29.36 38.70
N CYS A 11 -25.60 30.49 38.63
CA CYS A 11 -24.30 30.57 37.95
C CYS A 11 -23.25 29.64 38.58
N GLN A 12 -23.22 29.53 39.92
CA GLN A 12 -22.30 28.61 40.61
C GLN A 12 -22.62 27.14 40.31
N ILE A 13 -23.90 26.78 40.25
CA ILE A 13 -24.35 25.42 39.89
C ILE A 13 -24.00 25.10 38.43
N LEU A 14 -24.27 26.02 37.49
CA LEU A 14 -23.95 25.85 36.08
C LEU A 14 -22.43 25.71 35.85
N ASN A 15 -21.61 26.48 36.57
CA ASN A 15 -20.15 26.36 36.49
C ASN A 15 -19.66 25.02 37.03
N LYS A 16 -20.22 24.53 38.15
CA LYS A 16 -19.90 23.18 38.65
C LYS A 16 -20.31 22.10 37.64
N LEU A 17 -21.52 22.18 37.07
CA LEU A 17 -21.99 21.27 36.02
C LEU A 17 -21.04 21.26 34.81
N LYS A 18 -20.59 22.43 34.36
CA LYS A 18 -19.65 22.55 33.23
C LYS A 18 -18.30 21.87 33.52
N VAL A 19 -17.81 21.97 34.76
CA VAL A 19 -16.61 21.25 35.22
C VAL A 19 -16.84 19.74 35.20
N TYR A 20 -17.96 19.25 35.73
CA TYR A 20 -18.29 17.82 35.71
C TYR A 20 -18.44 17.26 34.29
N VAL A 21 -19.07 18.00 33.38
CA VAL A 21 -19.19 17.60 31.96
C VAL A 21 -17.81 17.52 31.30
N ASN A 22 -16.92 18.48 31.56
CA ASN A 22 -15.56 18.45 31.00
C ASN A 22 -14.72 17.29 31.56
N ILE A 23 -14.85 16.98 32.86
CA ILE A 23 -14.21 15.82 33.47
C ILE A 23 -14.75 14.53 32.84
N TRP A 24 -16.07 14.42 32.70
CA TRP A 24 -16.71 13.26 32.08
C TRP A 24 -16.29 13.07 30.61
N LEU A 25 -16.17 14.14 29.82
CA LEU A 25 -15.68 14.08 28.45
C LEU A 25 -14.21 13.61 28.37
N LYS A 26 -13.36 14.07 29.30
CA LYS A 26 -11.96 13.60 29.38
C LYS A 26 -11.90 12.12 29.77
N VAL A 27 -12.66 11.70 30.78
CA VAL A 27 -12.76 10.29 31.20
C VAL A 27 -13.28 9.41 30.06
N LYS A 28 -14.33 9.84 29.35
CA LYS A 28 -14.86 9.13 28.19
C LYS A 28 -13.83 8.99 27.06
N ASN A 29 -13.03 10.02 26.80
CA ASN A 29 -11.97 9.96 25.80
C ASN A 29 -10.82 9.03 26.22
N VAL A 30 -10.45 9.02 27.51
CA VAL A 30 -9.46 8.08 28.06
C VAL A 30 -9.97 6.64 27.98
N ILE A 31 -11.22 6.39 28.38
CA ILE A 31 -11.88 5.08 28.24
C ILE A 31 -11.93 4.66 26.77
N LYS A 32 -12.28 5.55 25.84
CA LYS A 32 -12.29 5.25 24.39
C LYS A 32 -10.89 4.95 23.85
N TYR A 33 -9.85 5.62 24.34
CA TYR A 33 -8.47 5.37 23.90
C TYR A 33 -7.91 4.07 24.48
N PHE A 34 -8.27 3.72 25.72
CA PHE A 34 -7.79 2.54 26.42
C PHE A 34 -8.56 1.26 26.05
N PHE A 35 -9.89 1.35 25.92
CA PHE A 35 -10.75 0.23 25.53
C PHE A 35 -11.02 0.16 24.03
N GLY A 36 -10.73 1.22 23.25
CA GLY A 36 -10.83 1.20 21.78
C GLY A 36 -10.02 0.08 21.13
N PRO A 37 -8.75 -0.15 21.53
CA PRO A 37 -7.95 -1.29 21.09
C PRO A 37 -8.51 -2.63 21.54
N LEU A 38 -9.08 -2.74 22.75
CA LEU A 38 -9.69 -3.97 23.29
C LEU A 38 -10.96 -4.36 22.53
N ILE A 39 -11.83 -3.40 22.22
CA ILE A 39 -13.06 -3.61 21.42
C ILE A 39 -12.72 -3.94 19.96
N LEU A 40 -11.64 -3.36 19.41
CA LEU A 40 -11.09 -3.76 18.12
C LEU A 40 -10.54 -5.19 18.17
N ARG A 41 -9.89 -5.59 19.27
CA ARG A 41 -9.32 -6.92 19.48
C ARG A 41 -10.41 -8.00 19.60
N GLU A 42 -11.52 -7.70 20.27
CA GLU A 42 -12.70 -8.59 20.34
C GLU A 42 -13.40 -8.73 18.99
N LYS A 43 -13.52 -7.66 18.21
CA LYS A 43 -14.05 -7.72 16.83
C LYS A 43 -13.09 -8.38 15.82
N LEU A 44 -11.79 -8.38 16.12
CA LEU A 44 -10.73 -9.02 15.33
C LEU A 44 -10.45 -10.47 15.77
N HIS A 45 -11.10 -10.98 16.82
CA HIS A 45 -11.21 -12.42 17.05
C HIS A 45 -12.14 -13.03 15.99
N PHE A 46 -11.66 -13.02 14.74
CA PHE A 46 -12.16 -13.89 13.69
C PHE A 46 -12.03 -15.31 14.21
N LYS A 47 -13.15 -15.87 14.69
CA LYS A 47 -13.35 -17.32 14.72
C LYS A 47 -12.82 -17.84 13.38
N THR A 48 -11.85 -18.73 13.45
CA THR A 48 -11.08 -19.32 12.35
C THR A 48 -11.92 -20.24 11.46
N TYR A 49 -13.11 -19.79 11.07
CA TYR A 49 -13.73 -20.23 9.84
C TYR A 49 -12.98 -19.55 8.70
N ARG A 50 -11.95 -20.23 8.18
CA ARG A 50 -11.44 -19.96 6.83
C ARG A 50 -12.58 -20.25 5.84
N LYS A 51 -13.56 -19.33 5.74
CA LYS A 51 -14.42 -19.22 4.56
C LYS A 51 -13.46 -19.21 3.39
N ARG A 52 -13.61 -20.15 2.44
CA ARG A 52 -12.73 -20.30 1.28
C ARG A 52 -12.54 -18.92 0.64
N ARG A 53 -11.40 -18.26 0.92
CA ARG A 53 -11.06 -16.99 0.32
C ARG A 53 -10.91 -17.28 -1.16
N ILE A 54 -11.72 -16.65 -2.01
CA ILE A 54 -11.51 -16.72 -3.45
C ILE A 54 -10.10 -16.18 -3.68
N CYS A 55 -9.22 -17.03 -4.22
CA CYS A 55 -7.82 -16.70 -4.41
C CYS A 55 -7.74 -15.41 -5.24
N PRO A 56 -7.16 -14.31 -4.70
CA PRO A 56 -7.12 -13.07 -5.44
C PRO A 56 -6.30 -13.21 -6.72
N SER A 57 -6.69 -12.47 -7.77
CA SER A 57 -6.02 -12.55 -9.07
C SER A 57 -4.62 -11.93 -9.07
N MET A 58 -4.33 -11.04 -8.12
CA MET A 58 -3.00 -10.44 -7.94
C MET A 58 -2.23 -11.13 -6.82
N THR A 59 -0.92 -11.21 -7.01
CA THR A 59 0.01 -11.82 -6.05
C THR A 59 1.02 -10.78 -5.61
N LEU A 60 1.16 -10.64 -4.30
CA LEU A 60 2.13 -9.79 -3.65
C LEU A 60 3.21 -10.66 -3.02
N VAL A 61 4.41 -10.60 -3.59
CA VAL A 61 5.58 -11.34 -3.11
C VAL A 61 6.43 -10.39 -2.28
N LEU A 62 6.68 -10.74 -1.03
CA LEU A 62 7.38 -9.90 -0.06
C LEU A 62 8.66 -10.60 0.40
N ASP A 63 9.76 -9.85 0.41
CA ASP A 63 10.91 -10.24 1.21
C ASP A 63 10.64 -10.13 2.72
N LEU A 64 11.50 -10.73 3.54
CA LEU A 64 11.37 -10.77 5.00
C LEU A 64 12.36 -9.80 5.68
N ASP A 65 13.65 -10.08 5.56
CA ASP A 65 14.72 -9.39 6.27
C ASP A 65 14.91 -7.98 5.72
N GLU A 66 14.90 -6.97 6.58
CA GLU A 66 15.07 -5.54 6.20
C GLU A 66 13.93 -4.97 5.34
N THR A 67 12.97 -5.81 4.93
CA THR A 67 11.70 -5.44 4.30
C THR A 67 10.54 -5.41 5.31
N LEU A 68 10.27 -6.50 6.02
CA LEU A 68 9.18 -6.63 7.01
C LEU A 68 9.66 -6.63 8.46
N ILE A 69 10.89 -7.10 8.69
CA ILE A 69 11.49 -7.23 10.02
C ILE A 69 12.94 -6.74 10.00
N TYR A 70 13.52 -6.58 11.19
CA TYR A 70 14.95 -6.37 11.34
C TYR A 70 15.48 -7.33 12.39
N CYS A 71 16.48 -8.13 12.01
CA CYS A 71 17.05 -9.19 12.82
C CYS A 71 18.54 -8.96 13.04
N THR A 72 19.01 -9.14 14.28
CA THR A 72 20.42 -8.98 14.65
C THR A 72 20.90 -10.06 15.60
N LYS A 73 22.20 -10.39 15.55
CA LYS A 73 22.84 -11.37 16.45
C LYS A 73 22.98 -10.88 17.89
N LYS A 74 23.03 -9.57 18.09
CA LYS A 74 23.10 -8.91 19.41
C LYS A 74 21.95 -7.93 19.51
N LYS A 75 21.41 -7.76 20.72
CA LYS A 75 20.35 -6.78 20.97
C LYS A 75 20.89 -5.38 20.70
N LYS A 76 20.27 -4.67 19.75
CA LYS A 76 20.59 -3.28 19.41
C LYS A 76 19.56 -2.30 19.95
N PHE A 77 18.30 -2.72 20.00
CA PHE A 77 17.19 -1.88 20.43
C PHE A 77 16.39 -2.53 21.55
N SER A 78 15.81 -1.69 22.42
CA SER A 78 14.94 -2.15 23.51
C SER A 78 13.69 -2.88 23.01
N HIS A 79 13.19 -2.52 21.83
CA HIS A 79 11.99 -3.07 21.21
C HIS A 79 12.23 -4.35 20.39
N GLN A 80 13.45 -4.88 20.38
CA GLN A 80 13.72 -6.21 19.80
C GLN A 80 13.38 -7.31 20.80
N LYS A 81 12.73 -8.36 20.29
CA LYS A 81 12.44 -9.60 21.01
C LYS A 81 13.55 -10.61 20.74
N GLU A 82 13.95 -11.32 21.78
CA GLU A 82 14.86 -12.46 21.65
C GLU A 82 14.11 -13.68 21.12
N VAL A 83 14.77 -14.42 20.23
CA VAL A 83 14.20 -15.53 19.47
C VAL A 83 15.26 -16.60 19.29
N ASP A 84 14.97 -17.82 19.74
CA ASP A 84 15.85 -18.96 19.49
C ASP A 84 15.47 -19.65 18.18
N VAL A 85 16.42 -19.69 17.25
CA VAL A 85 16.24 -20.30 15.93
C VAL A 85 17.09 -21.54 15.81
N LEU A 86 16.48 -22.65 15.38
CA LEU A 86 17.20 -23.88 15.08
C LEU A 86 17.84 -23.80 13.69
N ILE A 87 19.17 -23.82 13.63
CA ILE A 87 19.95 -23.82 12.40
C ILE A 87 20.94 -24.98 12.45
N ASN A 88 20.83 -25.92 11.52
CA ASN A 88 21.72 -27.10 11.43
C ASN A 88 21.88 -27.86 12.76
N GLY A 89 20.77 -28.07 13.48
CA GLY A 89 20.76 -28.79 14.75
C GLY A 89 21.24 -28.00 15.97
N LYS A 90 21.59 -26.72 15.82
CA LYS A 90 22.00 -25.83 16.91
C LYS A 90 21.05 -24.66 17.06
N TYR A 91 20.72 -24.30 18.30
CA TYR A 91 19.94 -23.11 18.59
C TYR A 91 20.84 -21.87 18.57
N PHE A 92 20.36 -20.82 17.92
CA PHE A 92 20.98 -19.50 17.88
C PHE A 92 19.97 -18.47 18.36
N SER A 93 20.33 -17.72 19.40
CA SER A 93 19.52 -16.60 19.89
C SER A 93 19.74 -15.38 18.99
N LEU A 94 18.64 -14.87 18.44
CA LEU A 94 18.58 -13.70 17.57
C LEU A 94 17.64 -12.66 18.16
N TYR A 95 17.81 -11.40 17.77
CA TYR A 95 17.00 -10.28 18.24
C TYR A 95 16.22 -9.68 17.07
N VAL A 96 14.89 -9.76 17.13
CA VAL A 96 14.00 -9.43 16.01
C VAL A 96 13.03 -8.31 16.39
N CYS A 97 12.80 -7.36 15.50
CA CYS A 97 11.69 -6.42 15.60
C CYS A 97 10.85 -6.34 14.32
N LYS A 98 9.56 -6.00 14.48
CA LYS A 98 8.58 -5.81 13.39
C LYS A 98 8.70 -4.41 12.81
N ARG A 99 8.66 -4.28 11.49
CA ARG A 99 8.55 -2.97 10.84
C ARG A 99 7.20 -2.32 11.21
N PRO A 100 7.17 -1.01 11.52
CA PRO A 100 5.93 -0.32 11.79
C PRO A 100 4.90 -0.49 10.66
N TYR A 101 3.62 -0.53 11.04
CA TYR A 101 2.46 -0.66 10.14
C TYR A 101 2.31 -1.98 9.39
N ILE A 102 3.12 -3.01 9.67
CA ILE A 102 3.02 -4.32 9.01
C ILE A 102 1.63 -4.97 9.14
N ASP A 103 1.00 -4.91 10.32
CA ASP A 103 -0.33 -5.49 10.53
C ASP A 103 -1.42 -4.73 9.74
N LEU A 104 -1.29 -3.41 9.65
CA LEU A 104 -2.17 -2.56 8.85
C LEU A 104 -1.97 -2.80 7.35
N PHE A 105 -0.72 -2.96 6.92
CA PHE A 105 -0.35 -3.28 5.55
C PHE A 105 -0.99 -4.61 5.11
N PHE A 106 -0.81 -5.66 5.91
CA PHE A 106 -1.41 -6.97 5.62
C PHE A 106 -2.93 -6.92 5.65
N SER A 107 -3.55 -6.39 6.71
CA SER A 107 -5.01 -6.34 6.82
C SER A 107 -5.70 -5.59 5.66
N ILE A 108 -5.09 -4.52 5.15
CA ILE A 108 -5.65 -3.77 4.01
C ILE A 108 -5.46 -4.50 2.67
N LEU A 109 -4.33 -5.17 2.47
CA LEU A 109 -4.01 -5.82 1.19
C LEU A 109 -4.52 -7.25 1.09
N TYR A 110 -4.67 -7.96 2.21
CA TYR A 110 -5.10 -9.35 2.28
C TYR A 110 -6.42 -9.66 1.53
N PRO A 111 -7.44 -8.79 1.51
CA PRO A 111 -8.64 -9.05 0.71
C PRO A 111 -8.42 -9.04 -0.81
N PHE A 112 -7.29 -8.48 -1.28
CA PHE A 112 -7.07 -8.18 -2.69
C PHE A 112 -5.85 -8.88 -3.31
N PHE A 113 -4.97 -9.44 -2.47
CA PHE A 113 -3.74 -10.08 -2.90
C PHE A 113 -3.61 -11.47 -2.30
N GLU A 114 -3.16 -12.42 -3.12
CA GLU A 114 -2.45 -13.60 -2.62
C GLU A 114 -1.10 -13.13 -2.08
N ILE A 115 -0.86 -13.33 -0.79
CA ILE A 115 0.31 -12.83 -0.08
C ILE A 115 1.31 -13.97 0.05
N ILE A 116 2.51 -13.73 -0.48
CA ILE A 116 3.57 -14.72 -0.52
C ILE A 116 4.80 -14.13 0.13
N ILE A 117 5.39 -14.85 1.10
CA ILE A 117 6.74 -14.56 1.54
C ILE A 117 7.69 -15.30 0.63
N PHE A 118 8.67 -14.60 0.05
CA PHE A 118 9.77 -15.22 -0.68
C PHE A 118 11.05 -14.60 -0.15
N THR A 119 11.76 -15.32 0.71
CA THR A 119 12.99 -14.86 1.37
C THR A 119 14.20 -15.63 0.86
N THR A 120 15.37 -15.01 0.88
CA THR A 120 16.66 -15.70 0.67
C THR A 120 17.18 -16.33 1.96
N SER A 121 16.40 -16.34 3.04
CA SER A 121 16.72 -17.01 4.30
C SER A 121 16.22 -18.46 4.34
N ILE A 122 16.81 -19.28 5.21
CA ILE A 122 16.39 -20.68 5.39
C ILE A 122 15.02 -20.77 6.05
N LYS A 123 14.31 -21.86 5.77
CA LYS A 123 12.97 -22.14 6.30
C LYS A 123 12.87 -22.05 7.82
N SER A 124 13.76 -22.71 8.57
CA SER A 124 13.67 -22.75 10.04
C SER A 124 13.73 -21.36 10.68
N TYR A 125 14.56 -20.48 10.12
CA TYR A 125 14.62 -19.08 10.50
C TYR A 125 13.33 -18.33 10.17
N ALA A 126 12.92 -18.38 8.90
CA ALA A 126 11.79 -17.60 8.41
C ALA A 126 10.48 -17.99 9.11
N ASP A 127 10.21 -19.29 9.28
CA ASP A 127 9.01 -19.75 9.99
C ASP A 127 9.00 -19.31 11.46
N THR A 128 10.14 -19.42 12.15
CA THR A 128 10.25 -18.98 13.56
C THR A 128 9.97 -17.48 13.68
N VAL A 129 10.56 -16.66 12.81
CA VAL A 129 10.36 -15.21 12.79
C VAL A 129 8.91 -14.84 12.49
N LEU A 130 8.32 -15.41 11.43
CA LEU A 130 6.94 -15.13 11.01
C LEU A 130 5.91 -15.46 12.09
N ASN A 131 6.14 -16.54 12.83
CA ASN A 131 5.29 -16.92 13.97
C ASN A 131 5.39 -15.90 15.10
N ILE A 132 6.59 -15.44 15.43
CA ILE A 132 6.83 -14.52 16.56
C ILE A 132 6.29 -13.11 16.30
N ILE A 133 6.33 -12.70 15.04
CA ILE A 133 5.73 -11.43 14.63
C ILE A 133 4.21 -11.53 14.42
N ASP A 134 3.63 -12.72 14.51
CA ASP A 134 2.18 -12.97 14.41
C ASP A 134 1.55 -12.39 13.13
N VAL A 135 2.14 -12.73 11.97
CA VAL A 135 1.56 -12.37 10.65
C VAL A 135 1.25 -13.58 9.78
N ASP A 136 1.50 -14.79 10.29
CA ASP A 136 1.38 -16.04 9.54
C ASP A 136 -0.04 -16.27 8.98
N HIS A 137 -1.04 -15.79 9.71
CA HIS A 137 -2.45 -15.88 9.32
C HIS A 137 -2.80 -15.07 8.06
N TYR A 138 -1.96 -14.10 7.66
CA TYR A 138 -2.11 -13.36 6.40
C TYR A 138 -1.39 -14.00 5.21
N ILE A 139 -0.53 -14.99 5.44
CA ILE A 139 0.37 -15.53 4.41
C ILE A 139 -0.28 -16.76 3.75
N ASP A 140 -0.33 -16.78 2.42
CA ASP A 140 -0.88 -17.89 1.65
C ASP A 140 0.18 -18.94 1.32
N LYS A 141 1.39 -18.50 0.97
CA LYS A 141 2.53 -19.36 0.60
C LYS A 141 3.84 -18.76 1.08
N LYS A 142 4.82 -19.63 1.30
CA LYS A 142 6.17 -19.27 1.70
C LYS A 142 7.17 -19.98 0.79
N PHE A 143 8.16 -19.23 0.35
CA PHE A 143 9.30 -19.70 -0.41
C PHE A 143 10.56 -19.21 0.29
N TYR A 144 11.58 -20.05 0.32
CA TYR A 144 12.78 -19.85 1.12
C TYR A 144 14.02 -19.89 0.21
N ARG A 145 15.21 -19.91 0.83
CA ARG A 145 16.49 -19.98 0.12
C ARG A 145 16.55 -21.16 -0.86
N GLU A 146 16.09 -22.32 -0.44
CA GLU A 146 16.04 -23.55 -1.24
C GLU A 146 15.16 -23.45 -2.49
N ASP A 147 14.23 -22.49 -2.54
CA ASP A 147 13.36 -22.22 -3.70
C ASP A 147 13.95 -21.17 -4.66
N CYS A 148 15.09 -20.56 -4.31
CA CYS A 148 15.78 -19.59 -5.14
C CYS A 148 16.64 -20.27 -6.21
N PHE A 149 16.88 -19.58 -7.32
CA PHE A 149 18.00 -19.93 -8.20
C PHE A 149 19.31 -19.50 -7.54
N GLU A 150 20.17 -20.46 -7.27
CA GLU A 150 21.52 -20.20 -6.81
C GLU A 150 22.45 -19.91 -8.00
N VAL A 151 23.12 -18.77 -7.95
CA VAL A 151 24.11 -18.33 -8.94
C VAL A 151 25.45 -18.16 -8.23
N ASN A 152 26.49 -18.79 -8.76
CA ASN A 152 27.87 -18.71 -8.26
C ASN A 152 28.01 -19.00 -6.74
N GLN A 153 27.19 -19.92 -6.21
CA GLN A 153 27.22 -20.38 -4.80
C GLN A 153 27.02 -19.29 -3.73
N LYS A 154 26.61 -18.07 -4.12
CA LYS A 154 26.52 -16.91 -3.20
C LYS A 154 25.34 -16.00 -3.47
N LEU A 155 24.78 -16.05 -4.67
CA LEU A 155 23.69 -15.18 -5.09
C LEU A 155 22.40 -15.98 -5.21
N TYR A 156 21.37 -15.59 -4.47
CA TYR A 156 20.06 -16.23 -4.52
C TYR A 156 19.07 -15.32 -5.24
N ILE A 157 18.54 -15.79 -6.37
CA ILE A 157 17.60 -15.04 -7.20
C ILE A 157 16.21 -15.67 -7.08
N LYS A 158 15.23 -14.85 -6.70
CA LYS A 158 13.83 -15.27 -6.51
C LYS A 158 13.17 -15.58 -7.86
N ASN A 159 12.72 -16.82 -8.02
CA ASN A 159 12.04 -17.27 -9.24
C ASN A 159 10.54 -16.96 -9.21
N LEU A 160 10.07 -15.87 -9.83
CA LEU A 160 8.62 -15.61 -9.86
C LEU A 160 7.82 -16.65 -10.67
N GLN A 161 8.46 -17.35 -11.60
CA GLN A 161 7.80 -18.38 -12.41
C GLN A 161 7.59 -19.70 -11.67
N SER A 162 8.30 -19.97 -10.56
CA SER A 162 7.98 -21.10 -9.68
C SER A 162 6.67 -20.89 -8.92
N ILE A 163 6.24 -19.63 -8.77
CA ILE A 163 4.97 -19.26 -8.14
C ILE A 163 3.80 -19.45 -9.12
N LYS A 164 3.88 -18.81 -10.30
CA LYS A 164 2.89 -18.90 -11.38
C LYS A 164 3.54 -18.73 -12.75
N LYS A 165 3.01 -19.41 -13.77
CA LYS A 165 3.45 -19.29 -15.17
C LYS A 165 3.30 -17.87 -15.72
N GLU A 166 2.17 -17.22 -15.44
CA GLU A 166 1.91 -15.82 -15.84
C GLU A 166 2.26 -14.86 -14.69
N ILE A 167 3.21 -13.96 -14.95
CA ILE A 167 3.71 -13.00 -13.94
C ILE A 167 3.14 -11.59 -14.10
N SER A 168 2.20 -11.36 -15.03
CA SER A 168 1.57 -10.05 -15.29
C SER A 168 0.83 -9.45 -14.08
N LYS A 169 0.57 -10.29 -13.06
CA LYS A 169 -0.15 -9.94 -11.82
C LYS A 169 0.68 -10.13 -10.55
N ILE A 170 1.98 -10.39 -10.68
CA ILE A 170 2.89 -10.58 -9.55
C ILE A 170 3.70 -9.30 -9.32
N VAL A 171 3.75 -8.81 -8.08
CA VAL A 171 4.70 -7.76 -7.69
C VAL A 171 5.62 -8.28 -6.60
N LEU A 172 6.93 -8.16 -6.83
CA LEU A 172 7.98 -8.49 -5.87
C LEU A 172 8.43 -7.22 -5.14
N ILE A 173 8.28 -7.20 -3.83
CA ILE A 173 8.77 -6.12 -2.95
C ILE A 173 9.99 -6.63 -2.21
N ASP A 174 11.10 -5.93 -2.36
CA ASP A 174 12.39 -6.27 -1.73
C ASP A 174 13.22 -4.99 -1.58
N ASP A 175 14.04 -4.91 -0.54
CA ASP A 175 14.98 -3.81 -0.35
C ASP A 175 16.29 -4.00 -1.12
N SER A 176 16.61 -5.25 -1.47
CA SER A 176 17.77 -5.60 -2.27
C SER A 176 17.48 -5.51 -3.77
N ASN A 177 18.20 -4.63 -4.46
CA ASN A 177 18.11 -4.50 -5.93
C ASN A 177 18.48 -5.79 -6.68
N VAL A 178 19.23 -6.70 -6.03
CA VAL A 178 19.57 -8.02 -6.60
C VAL A 178 18.31 -8.82 -6.95
N SER A 179 17.29 -8.74 -6.11
CA SER A 179 16.03 -9.46 -6.31
C SER A 179 15.28 -9.00 -7.56
N GLY A 180 15.53 -7.77 -8.02
CA GLY A 180 14.98 -7.20 -9.24
C GLY A 180 15.73 -7.57 -10.52
N LEU A 181 16.89 -8.22 -10.47
CA LEU A 181 17.73 -8.44 -11.66
C LEU A 181 17.03 -9.29 -12.74
N LYS A 182 16.34 -10.36 -12.33
CA LYS A 182 15.70 -11.30 -13.27
C LYS A 182 14.32 -10.82 -13.73
N TYR A 183 13.57 -10.14 -12.86
CA TYR A 183 12.22 -9.66 -13.15
C TYR A 183 12.08 -8.16 -12.82
N PRO A 184 12.85 -7.28 -13.48
CA PRO A 184 12.90 -5.86 -13.14
C PRO A 184 11.54 -5.19 -13.28
N GLU A 185 10.74 -5.60 -14.26
CA GLU A 185 9.40 -5.05 -14.47
C GLU A 185 8.39 -5.52 -13.43
N ASN A 186 8.67 -6.57 -12.65
CA ASN A 186 7.82 -7.02 -11.55
C ASN A 186 8.32 -6.53 -10.19
N PHE A 187 9.47 -5.87 -10.15
CA PHE A 187 10.15 -5.45 -8.94
C PHE A 187 9.69 -4.07 -8.46
N PHE A 188 9.35 -3.99 -7.18
CA PHE A 188 9.07 -2.76 -6.45
C PHE A 188 10.14 -2.60 -5.36
N PRO A 189 11.10 -1.70 -5.52
CA PRO A 189 12.10 -1.46 -4.49
C PRO A 189 11.45 -0.79 -3.27
N ILE A 190 11.69 -1.35 -2.09
CA ILE A 190 11.29 -0.75 -0.81
C ILE A 190 12.53 -0.25 -0.07
N LYS A 191 12.35 0.76 0.78
CA LYS A 191 13.43 1.21 1.65
C LYS A 191 13.84 0.10 2.62
N LYS A 192 15.12 -0.26 2.63
CA LYS A 192 15.76 -1.06 3.67
C LYS A 192 15.43 -0.50 5.06
N TRP A 193 14.98 -1.36 5.96
CA TRP A 193 14.57 -0.98 7.31
C TRP A 193 15.43 -1.65 8.37
N GLN A 194 15.94 -0.84 9.30
CA GLN A 194 16.93 -1.26 10.29
C GLN A 194 16.49 -0.91 11.73
N GLY A 195 15.19 -1.06 12.02
CA GLY A 195 14.65 -0.87 13.37
C GLY A 195 14.14 0.55 13.70
N ASP A 196 14.07 1.47 12.75
CA ASP A 196 13.54 2.82 12.98
C ASP A 196 12.01 2.78 13.22
N LEU A 197 11.57 3.16 14.42
CA LEU A 197 10.15 3.19 14.79
C LEU A 197 9.36 4.32 14.13
N ASN A 198 10.03 5.34 13.58
CA ASN A 198 9.39 6.42 12.82
C ASN A 198 9.21 6.08 11.34
N ASP A 199 9.61 4.87 10.91
CA ASP A 199 9.39 4.41 9.54
C ASP A 199 7.89 4.32 9.22
N THR A 200 7.49 4.92 8.10
CA THR A 200 6.10 4.88 7.60
C THR A 200 5.98 4.13 6.28
N GLU A 201 7.01 3.39 5.86
CA GLU A 201 7.11 2.98 4.47
C GLU A 201 6.02 2.00 4.06
N LEU A 202 5.77 0.98 4.89
CA LEU A 202 4.69 0.04 4.65
C LEU A 202 3.33 0.75 4.60
N LEU A 203 3.10 1.77 5.43
CA LEU A 203 1.89 2.58 5.37
C LEU A 203 1.80 3.39 4.07
N ASP A 204 2.92 3.97 3.64
CA ASP A 204 2.97 4.91 2.51
C ASP A 204 2.77 4.23 1.15
N ILE A 205 3.15 2.96 1.03
CA ILE A 205 3.03 2.19 -0.21
C ILE A 205 1.65 1.52 -0.40
N ILE A 206 0.82 1.39 0.65
CA ILE A 206 -0.53 0.78 0.57
C ILE A 206 -1.38 1.36 -0.58
N PRO A 207 -1.50 2.70 -0.76
CA PRO A 207 -2.31 3.28 -1.83
C PRO A 207 -1.82 2.87 -3.22
N PHE A 208 -0.52 2.62 -3.40
CA PHE A 208 0.02 2.12 -4.67
C PHE A 208 -0.55 0.74 -4.99
N PHE A 209 -0.42 -0.21 -4.06
CA PHE A 209 -0.92 -1.58 -4.25
C PHE A 209 -2.43 -1.63 -4.43
N LEU A 210 -3.19 -0.83 -3.69
CA LEU A 210 -4.65 -0.75 -3.88
C LEU A 210 -5.04 -0.27 -5.29
N ASN A 211 -4.23 0.53 -5.96
CA ASN A 211 -4.52 0.99 -7.32
C ASN A 211 -4.09 0.00 -8.41
N LEU A 212 -3.16 -0.92 -8.13
CA LEU A 212 -2.79 -1.99 -9.07
C LEU A 212 -3.98 -2.87 -9.48
N LYS A 213 -5.01 -2.92 -8.64
CA LYS A 213 -6.28 -3.61 -8.91
C LYS A 213 -6.97 -3.17 -10.20
N LYS A 214 -6.69 -1.94 -10.65
CA LYS A 214 -7.29 -1.35 -11.85
C LYS A 214 -6.50 -1.65 -13.12
N VAL A 215 -5.37 -2.36 -12.99
CA VAL A 215 -4.38 -2.52 -14.07
C VAL A 215 -4.36 -3.95 -14.52
N ARG A 216 -4.39 -4.18 -15.84
CA ARG A 216 -4.34 -5.53 -16.41
C ARG A 216 -2.97 -6.19 -16.21
N ASP A 217 -1.89 -5.44 -16.33
CA ASP A 217 -0.52 -5.93 -16.17
C ASP A 217 0.30 -4.97 -15.30
N VAL A 218 0.76 -5.43 -14.13
CA VAL A 218 1.49 -4.61 -13.15
C VAL A 218 2.85 -4.16 -13.67
N ARG A 219 3.43 -4.90 -14.62
CA ARG A 219 4.72 -4.58 -15.25
C ARG A 219 4.69 -3.24 -15.96
N SER A 220 3.54 -2.89 -16.51
CA SER A 220 3.30 -1.59 -17.14
C SER A 220 3.35 -0.41 -16.19
N LEU A 221 3.35 -0.61 -14.87
CA LEU A 221 3.53 0.46 -13.88
C LEU A 221 4.85 0.36 -13.15
N CYS A 222 5.27 -0.84 -12.76
CA CYS A 222 6.54 -1.04 -12.08
C CYS A 222 7.73 -0.66 -13.00
N SER A 223 7.66 -0.98 -14.30
CA SER A 223 8.70 -0.57 -15.28
C SER A 223 8.82 0.94 -15.43
N PHE A 224 7.75 1.74 -15.26
CA PHE A 224 7.85 3.20 -15.32
C PHE A 224 8.77 3.77 -14.25
N ARG A 225 8.89 3.10 -13.11
CA ARG A 225 9.77 3.51 -12.02
C ARG A 225 11.25 3.34 -12.36
N LEU A 226 11.56 2.45 -13.29
CA LEU A 226 12.92 2.21 -13.78
C LEU A 226 13.33 3.17 -14.89
N LYS A 227 12.39 3.92 -15.46
CA LYS A 227 12.67 4.81 -16.60
C LYS A 227 13.26 6.12 -16.12
N SER A 228 14.34 6.57 -16.78
CA SER A 228 14.90 7.88 -16.52
C SER A 228 13.92 8.96 -16.96
N GLN A 229 14.12 10.18 -16.46
CA GLN A 229 13.30 11.31 -16.87
C GLN A 229 13.37 11.58 -18.37
N LYS A 230 14.53 11.34 -18.98
CA LYS A 230 14.71 11.46 -20.43
C LYS A 230 13.89 10.40 -21.17
N ASP A 231 13.86 9.17 -20.67
CA ASP A 231 13.11 8.06 -21.29
C ASP A 231 11.60 8.25 -21.17
N ILE A 232 11.13 8.72 -20.02
CA ILE A 232 9.72 9.10 -19.83
C ILE A 232 9.36 10.22 -20.82
N SER A 233 10.21 11.24 -20.96
CA SER A 233 9.95 12.34 -21.90
C SER A 233 9.94 11.87 -23.36
N LYS A 234 10.84 10.97 -23.76
CA LYS A 234 10.89 10.39 -25.10
C LYS A 234 9.66 9.52 -25.39
N LEU A 235 9.24 8.68 -24.44
CA LEU A 235 8.06 7.83 -24.56
C LEU A 235 6.76 8.63 -24.75
N LEU A 236 6.66 9.78 -24.07
CA LEU A 236 5.53 10.69 -24.27
C LEU A 236 5.53 11.31 -25.68
N THR A 237 6.69 11.43 -26.31
CA THR A 237 6.87 12.01 -27.66
C THR A 237 6.75 10.95 -28.77
N SER A 238 7.16 9.70 -28.53
CA SER A 238 7.25 8.63 -29.54
C SER A 238 6.05 7.69 -29.60
N ALA A 239 5.01 7.91 -28.79
CA ALA A 239 3.84 7.03 -28.78
C ALA A 239 3.06 7.12 -30.12
N PRO A 240 2.76 5.97 -30.78
CA PRO A 240 2.19 5.95 -32.13
C PRO A 240 0.79 6.60 -32.20
N SER A 241 0.43 7.10 -33.37
CA SER A 241 -0.74 7.93 -33.66
C SER A 241 -2.10 7.20 -33.62
N LYS A 242 -2.18 5.94 -33.13
CA LYS A 242 -3.48 5.27 -32.91
C LYS A 242 -4.14 5.87 -31.67
N GLN A 243 -4.79 6.99 -31.92
CA GLN A 243 -5.28 7.94 -30.95
C GLN A 243 -6.75 7.65 -30.61
N ILE A 244 -7.13 7.79 -29.35
CA ILE A 244 -8.54 7.91 -28.95
C ILE A 244 -9.02 9.30 -29.33
N LYS A 245 -10.16 9.35 -30.03
CA LYS A 245 -10.94 10.56 -30.27
C LYS A 245 -11.77 10.86 -29.03
N TYR A 246 -11.57 12.02 -28.43
CA TYR A 246 -12.49 12.55 -27.43
C TYR A 246 -13.01 13.90 -27.90
N PHE A 247 -14.30 14.14 -27.68
CA PHE A 247 -14.95 15.43 -27.91
C PHE A 247 -14.82 16.27 -26.65
N THR A 248 -14.50 17.54 -26.81
CA THR A 248 -14.70 18.58 -25.80
C THR A 248 -16.05 19.28 -26.07
N ASP A 249 -16.59 19.98 -25.07
CA ASP A 249 -17.84 20.73 -25.16
C ASP A 249 -17.82 21.83 -26.25
N GLU A 250 -16.65 22.15 -26.80
CA GLU A 250 -16.45 23.12 -27.89
C GLU A 250 -16.23 22.48 -29.28
N ASN A 251 -16.62 21.21 -29.48
CA ASN A 251 -16.47 20.49 -30.75
C ASN A 251 -15.02 20.35 -31.29
N SER A 252 -14.00 20.71 -30.51
CA SER A 252 -12.59 20.57 -30.89
C SER A 252 -12.08 19.15 -30.63
N LYS A 253 -11.43 18.56 -31.63
CA LYS A 253 -10.97 17.16 -31.63
C LYS A 253 -9.49 17.09 -31.26
N PHE A 254 -9.17 16.38 -30.17
CA PHE A 254 -7.80 16.05 -29.78
C PHE A 254 -7.59 14.54 -29.72
N PHE A 255 -6.33 14.13 -29.84
CA PHE A 255 -5.95 12.78 -30.19
C PHE A 255 -4.80 12.25 -29.27
N TYR A 256 -5.01 11.12 -28.56
CA TYR A 256 -3.99 10.49 -27.67
C TYR A 256 -3.92 8.96 -27.73
N THR A 257 -2.74 8.36 -27.58
CA THR A 257 -2.61 6.88 -27.44
C THR A 257 -3.11 6.38 -26.07
N PRO A 258 -4.07 5.43 -26.02
CA PRO A 258 -4.79 5.03 -24.79
C PRO A 258 -3.93 4.55 -23.62
N SER A 259 -2.99 3.62 -23.85
CA SER A 259 -2.42 2.81 -22.76
C SER A 259 -1.35 3.56 -21.98
N LEU A 260 -0.44 4.23 -22.68
CA LEU A 260 0.72 4.88 -22.09
C LEU A 260 0.32 6.16 -21.34
N ALA A 261 -0.60 6.96 -21.90
CA ALA A 261 -1.11 8.16 -21.24
C ALA A 261 -1.90 7.78 -19.98
N PHE A 262 -2.76 6.76 -20.04
CA PHE A 262 -3.51 6.26 -18.90
C PHE A 262 -2.60 5.64 -17.82
N GLN A 263 -1.59 4.86 -18.21
CA GLN A 263 -0.60 4.28 -17.31
C GLN A 263 0.25 5.36 -16.65
N ALA A 264 0.77 6.32 -17.42
CA ALA A 264 1.51 7.46 -16.89
C ALA A 264 0.63 8.29 -15.94
N ILE A 265 -0.60 8.61 -16.33
CA ILE A 265 -1.56 9.35 -15.51
C ILE A 265 -1.87 8.61 -14.20
N ASN A 266 -2.09 7.30 -14.24
CA ASN A 266 -2.32 6.51 -13.04
C ASN A 266 -1.05 6.42 -12.20
N TYR A 267 0.10 6.10 -12.80
CA TYR A 267 1.40 6.10 -12.16
C TYR A 267 1.63 7.44 -11.44
N LEU A 268 1.44 8.56 -12.11
CA LEU A 268 1.61 9.90 -11.57
C LEU A 268 0.56 10.24 -10.51
N LYS A 269 -0.70 9.85 -10.64
CA LYS A 269 -1.69 10.09 -9.57
C LYS A 269 -1.42 9.26 -8.32
N ILE A 270 -0.89 8.05 -8.51
CA ILE A 270 -0.49 7.16 -7.43
C ILE A 270 0.82 7.65 -6.78
N PHE A 271 1.76 8.14 -7.58
CA PHE A 271 3.12 8.51 -7.19
C PHE A 271 3.26 9.99 -6.76
N MET A 272 2.45 10.89 -7.29
CA MET A 272 2.50 12.31 -6.91
C MET A 272 1.82 12.60 -5.59
N ASN A 273 1.02 11.68 -5.05
CA ASN A 273 0.36 11.90 -3.78
C ASN A 273 1.29 11.77 -2.56
N LYS A 274 2.50 11.20 -2.67
CA LYS A 274 3.31 10.91 -1.46
C LYS A 274 4.84 10.85 -1.54
N PHE A 275 5.52 11.07 -2.66
CA PHE A 275 6.87 10.49 -2.80
C PHE A 275 8.03 11.18 -2.04
N ARG A 276 8.62 10.37 -1.13
CA ARG A 276 9.82 10.59 -0.29
C ARG A 276 11.07 9.86 -0.83
N TYR A 277 10.98 9.17 -1.99
CA TYR A 277 12.03 8.25 -2.52
C TYR A 277 12.84 8.75 -3.71
N ALA A 278 12.97 10.05 -3.83
CA ALA A 278 13.80 10.68 -4.84
C ALA A 278 15.21 10.93 -4.31
N SER A 279 16.24 10.46 -5.03
CA SER A 279 17.66 10.74 -4.77
C SER A 279 17.99 12.25 -4.68
N SER A 280 17.16 13.10 -5.27
CA SER A 280 16.96 14.47 -4.77
C SER A 280 15.48 14.85 -4.80
N LYS A 281 14.93 15.15 -3.63
CA LYS A 281 13.54 15.64 -3.44
C LYS A 281 13.23 16.82 -4.36
N LYS A 282 14.22 17.65 -4.67
CA LYS A 282 14.09 18.85 -5.53
C LYS A 282 13.86 18.49 -7.00
N GLN A 283 14.67 17.62 -7.62
CA GLN A 283 14.52 17.29 -9.05
C GLN A 283 13.20 16.57 -9.35
N TRP A 284 12.76 15.69 -8.45
CA TRP A 284 11.49 14.98 -8.61
C TRP A 284 10.28 15.84 -8.27
N ASN A 285 10.39 16.81 -7.35
CA ASN A 285 9.34 17.81 -7.15
C ASN A 285 9.20 18.71 -8.38
N GLU A 286 10.31 19.16 -8.97
CA GLU A 286 10.26 19.95 -10.21
C GLU A 286 9.71 19.13 -11.37
N LEU A 287 10.11 17.86 -11.47
CA LEU A 287 9.56 16.97 -12.47
C LEU A 287 8.07 16.69 -12.25
N GLY A 288 7.69 16.36 -11.02
CA GLY A 288 6.31 16.17 -10.63
C GLY A 288 5.49 17.43 -10.90
N LYS A 289 6.00 18.63 -10.61
CA LYS A 289 5.35 19.90 -10.97
C LYS A 289 5.24 20.07 -12.48
N LYS A 290 6.30 19.80 -13.26
CA LYS A 290 6.27 19.89 -14.73
C LYS A 290 5.26 18.92 -15.33
N ILE A 291 5.26 17.68 -14.85
CA ILE A 291 4.34 16.65 -15.26
C ILE A 291 2.92 16.98 -14.79
N ASN A 292 2.70 17.39 -13.55
CA ASN A 292 1.38 17.75 -13.02
C ASN A 292 0.84 19.01 -13.67
N SER A 293 1.69 19.99 -13.99
CA SER A 293 1.34 21.16 -14.80
C SER A 293 0.88 20.71 -16.19
N LYS A 294 1.67 19.84 -16.84
CA LYS A 294 1.34 19.24 -18.13
C LYS A 294 0.08 18.34 -18.07
N LEU A 295 -0.17 17.68 -16.94
CA LEU A 295 -1.36 16.87 -16.67
C LEU A 295 -2.59 17.72 -16.36
N LYS A 296 -2.45 18.84 -15.66
CA LYS A 296 -3.52 19.81 -15.39
C LYS A 296 -3.91 20.59 -16.64
N SER A 297 -2.96 20.81 -17.55
CA SER A 297 -3.24 21.32 -18.90
C SER A 297 -3.92 20.27 -19.79
N TYR A 298 -3.87 18.98 -19.45
CA TYR A 298 -4.68 17.98 -20.14
C TYR A 298 -6.16 18.04 -19.66
N PRO A 299 -7.13 18.01 -20.59
CA PRO A 299 -8.55 18.22 -20.25
C PRO A 299 -9.11 17.19 -19.24
N PHE A 300 -8.56 15.96 -19.22
CA PHE A 300 -9.06 14.81 -18.45
C PHE A 300 -8.22 14.44 -17.22
N SER A 301 -7.57 15.43 -16.59
CA SER A 301 -6.95 15.20 -15.27
C SER A 301 -8.01 14.66 -14.28
N LEU A 302 -7.68 13.69 -13.41
CA LEU A 302 -8.69 13.13 -12.47
C LEU A 302 -9.18 14.20 -11.47
N SER A 303 -8.43 15.29 -11.31
CA SER A 303 -8.87 16.49 -10.59
C SER A 303 -10.04 17.22 -11.27
N LYS A 304 -10.16 17.17 -12.60
CA LYS A 304 -11.29 17.72 -13.36
C LYS A 304 -12.43 16.71 -13.57
N LEU A 305 -12.11 15.40 -13.61
CA LEU A 305 -13.11 14.32 -13.70
C LEU A 305 -13.87 14.05 -12.39
N LYS A 306 -13.41 14.58 -11.25
CA LYS A 306 -14.03 14.38 -9.93
C LYS A 306 -15.44 15.00 -9.79
N GLY A 307 -15.93 15.72 -10.80
CA GLY A 307 -17.32 16.21 -10.87
C GLY A 307 -18.32 15.23 -11.49
N SER A 308 -17.90 14.07 -12.01
CA SER A 308 -18.79 13.08 -12.62
C SER A 308 -18.85 11.83 -11.75
N SER A 309 -19.48 11.92 -10.58
CA SER A 309 -19.97 10.72 -9.90
C SER A 309 -21.11 10.11 -10.70
N ASP A 310 -21.09 8.79 -10.80
CA ASP A 310 -21.93 7.87 -11.58
C ASP A 310 -23.47 7.96 -11.39
N ASP A 311 -24.00 9.06 -10.82
CA ASP A 311 -25.43 9.25 -10.55
C ASP A 311 -26.21 9.82 -11.74
N GLU A 312 -25.58 10.58 -12.65
CA GLU A 312 -26.29 11.11 -13.82
C GLU A 312 -26.53 10.06 -14.91
N HIS A 313 -25.57 9.16 -15.13
CA HIS A 313 -25.70 8.10 -16.13
C HIS A 313 -26.79 7.07 -15.77
N ARG A 314 -26.99 6.78 -14.47
CA ARG A 314 -28.11 5.93 -14.02
C ARG A 314 -29.48 6.61 -14.18
N LYS A 315 -29.58 7.93 -14.01
CA LYS A 315 -30.83 8.68 -14.22
C LYS A 315 -31.20 8.83 -15.70
N LYS A 316 -30.21 9.03 -16.59
CA LYS A 316 -30.43 9.09 -18.04
C LYS A 316 -30.88 7.74 -18.62
N HIS A 317 -30.27 6.63 -18.19
CA HIS A 317 -30.68 5.30 -18.66
C HIS A 317 -32.10 4.90 -18.22
N ARG A 318 -32.55 5.27 -17.02
CA ARG A 318 -33.95 5.04 -16.59
C ARG A 318 -34.97 5.88 -17.38
N LYS A 319 -34.62 7.12 -17.76
CA LYS A 319 -35.51 7.96 -18.60
C LYS A 319 -35.60 7.49 -20.05
N ILE A 320 -34.54 6.90 -20.59
CA ILE A 320 -34.52 6.40 -21.97
C ILE A 320 -35.27 5.07 -22.09
N LEU A 321 -35.18 4.19 -21.08
CA LEU A 321 -35.94 2.94 -21.07
C LEU A 321 -37.46 3.18 -20.97
N ASN A 322 -37.89 4.14 -20.15
CA ASN A 322 -39.32 4.46 -20.00
C ASN A 322 -39.94 5.17 -21.21
N ARG A 323 -39.14 5.77 -22.10
CA ARG A 323 -39.63 6.39 -23.34
C ARG A 323 -39.79 5.41 -24.51
N LYS A 324 -39.13 4.25 -24.46
CA LYS A 324 -39.24 3.20 -25.49
C LYS A 324 -40.38 2.19 -25.26
N VAL A 325 -41.16 2.38 -24.18
CA VAL A 325 -42.33 1.53 -23.87
C VAL A 325 -43.65 2.28 -24.13
N GLN A 326 -43.59 3.53 -24.61
CA GLN A 326 -44.77 4.36 -24.94
C GLN A 326 -44.75 4.92 -26.38
N GLN A 327 -43.95 4.33 -27.26
CA GLN A 327 -44.05 4.44 -28.72
C GLN A 327 -44.12 3.02 -29.27
#